data_AF-A0A9X1HCH5-F1
#
_entry.id   AF-A0A9X1HCH5-F1
#
_cell.length_a   1.000
_cell.length_b   1.000
_cell.length_c   1.000
_cell.angle_alpha   90.00
_cell.angle_beta   90.00
_cell.angle_gamma   90.00
#
_symmetry.space_group_name_H-M   'P 1'
#
loop_
_entity.id
_entity.type
_entity.pdbx_description
1 polymer ?
#
loop_
_entity_poly.entity_id
_entity_poly.type
_entity_poly.pdbx_seq_one_letter_code
_entity_poly.pdbx_strand_id
1 'polypeptide(L)'
;MFKKLLFVLFLALTSSIGYCCDCSEKPSIEKNWESATEVFIGKIVKIDSLLYGSYGQKVYVFSVKISKSYKGEIFPGYEFRDLLANNSGSCDAYFDLGEEYLIYARSNNYTLSSSICSRTNRLKSINSEELDLLDKLNKAFLNDKSLKISKFQNNTEYQIELVKNSFEEKLKRNDVVIYFLSALNFILFFIIVLLFFRAKRAFKSND
;
A
#
# COMPACT_ATOMS: atom_id res chain seq x y z
N MET A 1 -28.69 1.88 36.56
CA MET A 1 -27.23 2.10 36.31
C MET A 1 -26.70 1.31 35.12
N PHE A 2 -27.11 0.06 34.91
CA PHE A 2 -26.62 -0.80 33.80
C PHE A 2 -26.76 -0.20 32.39
N LYS A 3 -27.88 0.47 32.07
CA LYS A 3 -28.08 1.17 30.78
C LYS A 3 -27.10 2.32 30.52
N LYS A 4 -26.72 3.07 31.57
CA LYS A 4 -25.74 4.17 31.46
C LYS A 4 -24.31 3.64 31.25
N LEU A 5 -23.98 2.51 31.89
CA LEU A 5 -22.71 1.82 31.69
C LEU A 5 -22.58 1.24 30.27
N LEU A 6 -23.66 0.65 29.74
CA LEU A 6 -23.71 0.10 28.39
C LEU A 6 -23.57 1.19 27.31
N PHE A 7 -24.15 2.36 27.55
CA PHE A 7 -24.03 3.53 26.66
C PHE A 7 -22.60 4.10 26.64
N VAL A 8 -21.95 4.21 27.80
CA VAL A 8 -20.54 4.64 27.88
C VAL A 8 -19.61 3.64 27.20
N LEU A 9 -19.87 2.33 27.35
CA LEU A 9 -19.12 1.28 26.67
C LEU A 9 -19.28 1.36 25.14
N PHE A 10 -20.49 1.65 24.66
CA PHE A 10 -20.76 1.84 23.23
C PHE A 10 -20.00 3.05 22.65
N LEU A 11 -19.94 4.19 23.35
CA LEU A 11 -19.17 5.36 22.90
C LEU A 11 -17.65 5.11 22.89
N ALA A 12 -17.13 4.32 23.83
CA ALA A 12 -15.71 3.97 23.86
C ALA A 12 -15.31 3.08 22.67
N LEU A 13 -16.24 2.26 22.16
CA LEU A 13 -16.01 1.36 21.02
C LEU A 13 -16.13 2.05 19.65
N THR A 14 -16.68 3.26 19.59
CA THR A 14 -16.81 4.01 18.32
C THR A 14 -15.62 4.90 17.99
N SER A 15 -14.63 5.02 18.89
CA SER A 15 -13.40 5.79 18.62
C SER A 15 -12.46 4.98 17.71
N SER A 16 -12.72 5.04 16.41
CA SER A 16 -11.80 4.55 15.39
C SER A 16 -10.95 5.71 14.90
N ILE A 17 -9.63 5.64 15.14
CA ILE A 17 -8.68 6.57 14.54
C ILE A 17 -8.59 6.19 13.07
N GLY A 18 -9.23 7.00 12.21
CA GLY A 18 -9.07 6.90 10.77
C GLY A 18 -7.71 7.46 10.38
N TYR A 19 -6.82 6.59 9.88
CA TYR A 19 -5.58 7.04 9.23
C TYR A 19 -5.94 7.57 7.84
N CYS A 20 -6.32 8.84 7.77
CA CYS A 20 -6.45 9.54 6.50
C CYS A 20 -5.07 9.96 6.00
N CYS A 21 -4.91 10.03 4.69
CA CYS A 21 -3.74 10.65 4.08
C CYS A 21 -3.83 12.17 4.27
N ASP A 22 -3.15 12.67 5.30
CA ASP A 22 -2.83 14.09 5.38
C ASP A 22 -1.56 14.33 4.57
N CYS A 23 -1.76 14.57 3.26
CA CYS A 23 -0.68 15.15 2.50
C CYS A 23 -0.49 16.56 3.05
N SER A 24 0.66 16.81 3.68
CA SER A 24 1.14 18.18 3.88
C SER A 24 1.12 18.94 2.55
N GLU A 25 1.51 20.21 2.57
CA GLU A 25 1.74 20.95 1.33
C GLU A 25 2.52 20.12 0.30
N LYS A 26 2.05 20.16 -0.97
CA LYS A 26 2.69 19.43 -2.06
C LYS A 26 4.17 19.83 -2.11
N PRO A 27 5.10 18.86 -2.25
CA PRO A 27 6.51 19.19 -2.33
C PRO A 27 6.80 20.12 -3.52
N SER A 28 7.90 20.87 -3.43
CA SER A 28 8.42 21.59 -4.58
C SER A 28 8.82 20.62 -5.69
N ILE A 29 8.99 21.13 -6.91
CA ILE A 29 9.32 20.31 -8.09
C ILE A 29 10.64 19.59 -7.88
N GLU A 30 11.65 20.31 -7.39
CA GLU A 30 12.99 19.80 -7.10
C GLU A 30 12.94 18.74 -5.99
N LYS A 31 12.22 19.00 -4.89
CA LYS A 31 12.12 18.05 -3.78
C LYS A 31 11.40 16.77 -4.20
N ASN A 32 10.34 16.88 -5.00
CA ASN A 32 9.67 15.69 -5.50
C ASN A 32 10.56 14.94 -6.49
N TRP A 33 11.23 15.65 -7.40
CA TRP A 33 12.18 15.10 -8.35
C TRP A 33 13.27 14.29 -7.67
N GLU A 34 13.92 14.85 -6.65
CA GLU A 34 14.98 14.18 -5.89
C GLU A 34 14.48 12.88 -5.26
N SER A 35 13.29 12.92 -4.63
CA SER A 35 12.69 11.77 -3.98
C SER A 35 12.09 10.72 -4.92
N ALA A 36 11.86 11.06 -6.18
CA ALA A 36 11.33 10.14 -7.18
C ALA A 36 12.45 9.27 -7.76
N THR A 37 12.17 8.00 -8.00
CA THR A 37 13.08 7.11 -8.71
C THR A 37 13.00 7.40 -10.22
N GLU A 38 11.78 7.56 -10.72
CA GLU A 38 11.50 7.88 -12.13
C GLU A 38 10.51 9.04 -12.21
N VAL A 39 10.70 9.90 -13.22
CA VAL A 39 9.80 11.02 -13.53
C VAL A 39 9.58 11.03 -15.04
N PHE A 40 8.33 10.86 -15.47
CA PHE A 40 8.01 10.74 -16.88
C PHE A 40 6.60 11.23 -17.19
N ILE A 41 6.38 11.58 -18.46
CA ILE A 41 5.05 11.76 -19.04
C ILE A 41 4.65 10.45 -19.72
N GLY A 42 3.45 9.98 -19.45
CA GLY A 42 2.94 8.79 -20.11
C GLY A 42 1.43 8.67 -20.08
N LYS A 43 0.93 7.86 -21.02
CA LYS A 43 -0.49 7.56 -21.19
C LYS A 43 -0.83 6.23 -20.55
N ILE A 44 -1.92 6.18 -19.78
CA ILE A 44 -2.43 4.93 -19.23
C ILE A 44 -3.06 4.12 -20.35
N VAL A 45 -2.53 2.94 -20.63
CA VAL A 45 -2.99 2.07 -21.74
C VAL A 45 -3.73 0.83 -21.25
N LYS A 46 -3.53 0.43 -19.99
CA LYS A 46 -4.20 -0.71 -19.38
C LYS A 46 -4.36 -0.47 -17.89
N ILE A 47 -5.49 -0.92 -17.34
CA ILE A 47 -5.72 -1.01 -15.90
C ILE A 47 -6.11 -2.46 -15.61
N ASP A 48 -5.30 -3.13 -14.79
CA ASP A 48 -5.57 -4.49 -14.32
C ASP A 48 -5.87 -4.43 -12.81
N SER A 49 -6.67 -5.38 -12.33
CA SER A 49 -7.02 -5.48 -10.90
C SER A 49 -7.25 -6.91 -10.45
N LEU A 50 -6.67 -7.86 -11.17
CA LEU A 50 -6.73 -9.30 -10.88
C LEU A 50 -5.81 -9.71 -9.72
N LEU A 51 -4.93 -8.81 -9.28
CA LEU A 51 -4.00 -9.05 -8.19
C LEU A 51 -4.62 -8.68 -6.83
N TYR A 52 -4.24 -9.45 -5.81
CA TYR A 52 -4.61 -9.23 -4.42
C TYR A 52 -3.36 -9.18 -3.56
N GLY A 53 -3.32 -8.26 -2.61
CA GLY A 53 -2.25 -8.14 -1.63
C GLY A 53 -2.34 -9.22 -0.56
N SER A 54 -1.31 -9.32 0.27
CA SER A 54 -1.20 -10.27 1.39
C SER A 54 -2.43 -10.31 2.31
N TYR A 55 -3.10 -9.18 2.52
CA TYR A 55 -4.28 -9.06 3.37
C TYR A 55 -5.60 -9.17 2.59
N GLY A 56 -5.58 -9.66 1.34
CA GLY A 56 -6.75 -9.82 0.48
C GLY A 56 -7.29 -8.51 -0.10
N GLN A 57 -6.55 -7.40 0.04
CA GLN A 57 -6.91 -6.13 -0.59
C GLN A 57 -6.66 -6.17 -2.09
N LYS A 58 -7.53 -5.53 -2.87
CA LYS A 58 -7.37 -5.44 -4.32
C LYS A 58 -6.16 -4.56 -4.66
N VAL A 59 -5.33 -5.04 -5.59
CA VAL A 59 -4.18 -4.33 -6.14
C VAL A 59 -4.48 -3.94 -7.57
N TYR A 60 -4.29 -2.68 -7.90
CA TYR A 60 -4.42 -2.15 -9.25
C TYR A 60 -3.05 -2.04 -9.90
N VAL A 61 -2.96 -2.46 -11.16
CA VAL A 61 -1.78 -2.31 -12.01
C VAL A 61 -2.14 -1.37 -13.15
N PHE A 62 -1.48 -0.22 -13.20
CA PHE A 62 -1.64 0.76 -14.28
C PHE A 62 -0.45 0.66 -15.22
N SER A 63 -0.66 0.09 -16.41
CA SER A 63 0.37 0.06 -17.45
C SER A 63 0.37 1.40 -18.20
N VAL A 64 1.53 2.03 -18.19
CA VAL A 64 1.76 3.36 -18.75
C VAL A 64 2.69 3.23 -19.94
N LYS A 65 2.27 3.76 -21.09
CA LYS A 65 3.17 3.99 -22.23
C LYS A 65 3.85 5.34 -22.07
N ILE A 66 5.16 5.34 -21.90
CA ILE A 66 5.93 6.56 -21.68
C ILE A 66 6.13 7.30 -23.01
N SER A 67 5.87 8.60 -23.01
CA SER A 67 6.13 9.50 -24.15
C SER A 67 7.38 10.35 -23.95
N LYS A 68 7.71 10.71 -22.70
CA LYS A 68 8.94 11.46 -22.35
C LYS A 68 9.44 11.08 -20.96
N SER A 69 10.73 10.75 -20.83
CA SER A 69 11.39 10.66 -19.52
C SER A 69 12.04 11.98 -19.17
N TYR A 70 11.89 12.39 -17.92
CA TYR A 70 12.74 13.41 -17.31
C TYR A 70 13.73 12.79 -16.32
N LYS A 71 13.36 11.70 -15.63
CA LYS A 71 14.26 10.96 -14.74
C LYS A 71 14.02 9.47 -14.89
N GLY A 72 15.10 8.71 -15.04
CA GLY A 72 15.05 7.28 -15.33
C GLY A 72 15.32 6.99 -16.80
N GLU A 73 15.95 5.85 -17.06
CA GLU A 73 16.36 5.46 -18.41
C GLU A 73 15.20 4.82 -19.16
N ILE A 74 15.01 5.22 -20.42
CA ILE A 74 14.12 4.55 -21.37
C ILE A 74 14.99 4.00 -22.48
N PHE A 75 14.90 2.69 -22.68
CA PHE A 75 15.55 2.00 -23.78
C PHE A 75 14.51 1.65 -24.84
N PRO A 76 14.90 1.65 -26.14
CA PRO A 76 14.05 1.12 -27.19
C PRO A 76 13.56 -0.29 -26.82
N GLY A 77 12.25 -0.51 -26.86
CA GLY A 77 11.61 -1.77 -26.43
C GLY A 77 11.16 -1.82 -24.96
N TYR A 78 11.56 -0.85 -24.13
CA TYR A 78 11.17 -0.72 -22.72
C TYR A 78 10.39 0.58 -22.47
N GLU A 79 9.41 0.86 -23.35
CA GLU A 79 8.58 2.08 -23.32
C GLU A 79 7.43 2.01 -22.29
N PHE A 80 7.24 0.86 -21.64
CA PHE A 80 6.14 0.64 -20.70
C PHE A 80 6.65 0.62 -19.25
N ARG A 81 5.81 1.09 -18.33
CA ARG A 81 5.96 0.96 -16.89
C ARG A 81 4.65 0.51 -16.27
N ASP A 82 4.73 -0.33 -15.26
CA ASP A 82 3.59 -0.69 -14.45
C ASP A 82 3.66 0.04 -13.10
N LEU A 83 2.58 0.74 -12.75
CA LEU A 83 2.41 1.38 -11.44
C LEU A 83 1.44 0.57 -10.60
N LEU A 84 1.79 0.31 -9.35
CA LEU A 84 0.93 -0.38 -8.39
C LEU A 84 0.21 0.62 -7.47
N ALA A 85 -1.07 0.35 -7.19
CA ALA A 85 -1.83 1.00 -6.14
C ALA A 85 -2.70 0.00 -5.38
N ASN A 86 -2.85 0.18 -4.08
CA ASN A 86 -3.69 -0.62 -3.22
C ASN A 86 -4.94 0.17 -2.80
N ASN A 87 -6.08 -0.50 -2.65
CA ASN A 87 -7.33 0.16 -2.26
C ASN A 87 -7.52 0.27 -0.74
N SER A 88 -6.50 -0.07 0.05
CA SER A 88 -6.59 -0.24 1.51
C SER A 88 -6.14 0.99 2.29
N GLY A 89 -6.68 2.17 1.96
CA GLY A 89 -6.35 3.42 2.66
C GLY A 89 -4.90 3.90 2.47
N SER A 90 -4.18 3.37 1.48
CA SER A 90 -2.87 3.86 1.09
C SER A 90 -3.00 5.16 0.32
N CYS A 91 -2.02 6.06 0.47
CA CYS A 91 -1.98 7.34 -0.25
C CYS A 91 -1.55 7.16 -1.71
N ASP A 92 -1.96 6.07 -2.35
CA ASP A 92 -1.57 5.70 -3.70
C ASP A 92 -2.37 6.52 -4.72
N ALA A 93 -1.71 6.89 -5.81
CA ALA A 93 -2.35 7.57 -6.92
C ALA A 93 -3.14 6.57 -7.79
N TYR A 94 -4.33 6.98 -8.20
CA TYR A 94 -5.17 6.27 -9.15
C TYR A 94 -5.22 7.04 -10.48
N PHE A 95 -5.33 6.30 -11.58
CA PHE A 95 -5.24 6.87 -12.92
C PHE A 95 -6.41 6.41 -13.79
N ASP A 96 -6.74 7.24 -14.77
CA ASP A 96 -7.82 7.00 -15.72
C ASP A 96 -7.26 6.45 -17.03
N LEU A 97 -7.94 5.42 -17.56
CA LEU A 97 -7.57 4.80 -18.82
C LEU A 97 -7.63 5.82 -19.96
N GLY A 98 -6.57 5.88 -20.77
CA GLY A 98 -6.48 6.76 -21.92
C GLY A 98 -6.08 8.20 -21.61
N GLU A 99 -5.96 8.59 -20.35
CA GLU A 99 -5.44 9.90 -19.97
C GLU A 99 -3.91 9.90 -19.88
N GLU A 100 -3.33 11.08 -20.04
CA GLU A 100 -1.89 11.31 -19.99
C GLU A 100 -1.53 12.09 -18.72
N TYR A 101 -0.44 11.68 -18.06
CA TYR A 101 -0.04 12.19 -16.76
C TYR A 101 1.45 12.52 -16.76
N LEU A 102 1.82 13.56 -16.00
CA LEU A 102 3.16 13.68 -15.46
C LEU A 102 3.21 12.87 -14.17
N ILE A 103 4.08 11.87 -14.11
CA ILE A 103 4.16 10.91 -13.01
C ILE A 103 5.51 11.02 -12.32
N TYR A 104 5.46 11.23 -11.00
CA TYR A 104 6.60 11.11 -10.10
C TYR A 104 6.51 9.76 -9.38
N ALA A 105 7.20 8.75 -9.92
CA ALA A 105 7.17 7.39 -9.42
C ALA A 105 8.31 7.11 -8.44
N ARG A 106 8.01 6.36 -7.39
CA ARG A 106 9.01 5.79 -6.47
C ARG A 106 9.08 4.28 -6.68
N SER A 107 10.29 3.75 -6.64
CA SER A 107 10.51 2.31 -6.64
C SER A 107 10.59 1.79 -5.21
N ASN A 108 9.82 0.74 -4.93
CA ASN A 108 9.95 -0.07 -3.72
C ASN A 108 9.99 -1.54 -4.13
N ASN A 109 11.04 -2.27 -3.75
CA ASN A 109 11.25 -3.67 -4.10
C ASN A 109 10.98 -3.97 -5.59
N TYR A 110 11.56 -3.17 -6.47
CA TYR A 110 11.44 -3.28 -7.94
C TYR A 110 10.03 -2.98 -8.51
N THR A 111 9.09 -2.54 -7.70
CA THR A 111 7.77 -2.10 -8.14
C THR A 111 7.68 -0.58 -8.09
N LEU A 112 7.10 0.02 -9.14
CA LEU A 112 6.84 1.46 -9.15
C LEU A 112 5.47 1.74 -8.55
N SER A 113 5.39 2.79 -7.75
CA SER A 113 4.13 3.36 -7.28
C SER A 113 4.21 4.88 -7.30
N SER A 114 3.04 5.50 -7.32
CA SER A 114 2.91 6.94 -7.15
C SER A 114 1.92 7.23 -6.04
N SER A 115 2.04 8.41 -5.44
CA SER A 115 1.21 8.83 -4.32
C SER A 115 0.39 10.06 -4.66
N ILE A 116 -0.81 10.16 -4.11
CA ILE A 116 -1.61 11.39 -4.12
C ILE A 116 -0.88 12.56 -3.45
N CYS A 117 0.14 12.31 -2.62
CA CYS A 117 0.95 13.38 -2.01
C CYS A 117 2.11 13.83 -2.92
N SER A 118 2.38 13.11 -4.01
CA SER A 118 3.34 13.55 -5.01
C SER A 118 2.76 14.64 -5.90
N ARG A 119 3.60 15.29 -6.71
CA ARG A 119 3.20 16.22 -7.78
C ARG A 119 2.65 15.52 -9.02
N THR A 120 2.42 14.20 -8.97
CA THR A 120 1.77 13.46 -10.06
C THR A 120 0.40 14.05 -10.34
N ASN A 121 0.14 14.40 -11.60
CA ASN A 121 -1.14 14.93 -12.02
C ASN A 121 -1.38 14.74 -13.53
N ARG A 122 -2.62 14.94 -13.98
CA ARG A 122 -2.97 14.90 -15.42
C ARG A 122 -2.14 15.94 -16.16
N LEU A 123 -1.58 15.58 -17.31
CA LEU A 123 -0.67 16.43 -18.07
C LEU A 123 -1.32 17.79 -18.41
N LYS A 124 -2.61 17.78 -18.75
CA LYS A 124 -3.41 18.98 -19.06
C LYS A 124 -3.49 20.00 -17.91
N SER A 125 -3.20 19.58 -16.68
CA SER A 125 -3.26 20.42 -15.48
C SER A 125 -1.88 20.90 -15.01
N ILE A 126 -0.81 20.48 -15.69
CA ILE A 126 0.56 20.86 -15.34
C ILE A 126 0.89 22.22 -15.96
N ASN A 127 1.49 23.11 -15.16
CA ASN A 127 2.01 24.38 -15.65
C ASN A 127 3.27 24.15 -16.51
N SER A 128 3.42 24.89 -17.60
CA SER A 128 4.61 24.84 -18.46
C SER A 128 5.91 25.12 -17.70
N GLU A 129 5.87 25.97 -16.68
CA GLU A 129 7.03 26.26 -15.83
C GLU A 129 7.58 25.01 -15.13
N GLU A 130 6.70 24.06 -14.76
CA GLU A 130 7.11 22.79 -14.17
C GLU A 130 7.85 21.92 -15.20
N LEU A 131 7.35 21.86 -16.43
CA LEU A 131 7.99 21.10 -17.50
C LEU A 131 9.37 21.68 -17.87
N ASP A 132 9.47 23.02 -17.94
CA ASP A 132 10.72 23.73 -18.22
C ASP A 132 11.78 23.47 -17.14
N LEU A 133 11.35 23.47 -15.87
CA LEU A 133 12.24 23.16 -14.76
C LEU A 133 12.69 21.69 -14.78
N LEU A 134 11.78 20.75 -15.06
CA LEU A 134 12.12 19.34 -15.21
C LEU A 134 13.11 19.09 -16.36
N ASP A 135 13.01 19.84 -17.46
CA ASP A 135 13.99 19.78 -18.55
C ASP A 135 15.38 20.28 -18.12
N LYS A 136 15.45 21.32 -17.28
CA LYS A 136 16.72 21.78 -16.69
C LYS A 136 17.31 20.74 -15.74
N LEU A 137 16.48 20.14 -14.88
CA LEU A 137 16.88 19.09 -13.94
C LEU A 137 17.37 17.83 -14.67
N ASN A 138 16.69 17.42 -15.76
CA ASN A 138 17.12 16.31 -16.60
C ASN A 138 18.49 16.58 -17.24
N LYS A 139 18.70 17.75 -17.85
CA LYS A 139 20.00 18.12 -18.44
C LYS A 139 21.12 18.10 -17.40
N ALA A 140 20.87 18.61 -16.19
CA ALA A 140 21.83 18.55 -15.10
C ALA A 140 22.14 17.10 -14.69
N PHE A 141 21.10 16.25 -14.59
CA PHE A 141 21.23 14.83 -14.25
C PHE A 141 22.05 14.05 -15.29
N LEU A 142 21.84 14.29 -16.59
CA LEU A 142 22.58 13.62 -17.66
C LEU A 142 24.05 14.08 -17.76
N ASN A 143 24.34 15.31 -17.34
CA ASN A 143 25.70 15.86 -17.34
C ASN A 143 26.52 15.41 -16.13
N ASP A 144 25.88 14.86 -15.09
CA ASP A 144 26.56 14.26 -13.96
C ASP A 144 27.19 12.92 -14.39
N LYS A 145 28.52 12.92 -14.58
CA LYS A 145 29.32 11.77 -15.04
C LYS A 145 29.38 10.59 -14.05
N SER A 146 28.67 10.66 -12.93
CA SER A 146 28.58 9.54 -11.99
C SER A 146 27.65 8.46 -12.54
N LEU A 147 28.17 7.59 -13.41
CA LEU A 147 27.53 6.33 -13.78
C LEU A 147 27.24 5.52 -12.51
N LYS A 148 26.03 5.64 -11.98
CA LYS A 148 25.52 4.74 -10.94
C LYS A 148 25.15 3.45 -11.64
N ILE A 149 26.14 2.57 -11.80
CA ILE A 149 25.93 1.19 -12.22
C ILE A 149 24.93 0.57 -11.22
N SER A 150 23.66 0.48 -11.62
CA SER A 150 22.70 -0.32 -10.88
C SER A 150 23.12 -1.76 -11.10
N LYS A 151 23.62 -2.42 -10.05
CA LYS A 151 23.85 -3.85 -10.10
C LYS A 151 22.53 -4.50 -10.47
N PHE A 152 22.47 -5.14 -11.63
CA PHE A 152 21.35 -5.97 -12.02
C PHE A 152 21.36 -7.20 -11.10
N GLN A 153 20.73 -7.07 -9.93
CA GLN A 153 20.51 -8.21 -9.04
C GLN A 153 19.54 -9.14 -9.75
N ASN A 154 19.96 -10.39 -9.94
CA ASN A 154 19.10 -11.38 -10.54
C ASN A 154 17.83 -11.53 -9.68
N ASN A 155 16.71 -11.71 -10.35
CA ASN A 155 15.35 -11.82 -9.80
C ASN A 155 15.13 -13.08 -8.92
N THR A 156 16.11 -13.98 -8.82
CA THR A 156 15.95 -15.27 -8.14
C THR A 156 15.81 -15.10 -6.63
N GLU A 157 16.59 -14.18 -6.04
CA GLU A 157 16.56 -13.94 -4.59
C GLU A 157 15.22 -13.33 -4.16
N TYR A 158 14.68 -12.40 -4.95
CA TYR A 158 13.34 -11.83 -4.75
C TYR A 158 12.22 -12.87 -4.91
N GLN A 159 12.31 -13.76 -5.91
CA GLN A 159 11.34 -14.84 -6.11
C GLN A 159 11.37 -15.83 -4.92
N ILE A 160 12.56 -16.18 -4.43
CA ILE A 160 12.72 -17.05 -3.25
C ILE A 160 12.15 -16.37 -2.00
N GLU A 161 12.39 -15.07 -1.83
CA GLU A 161 11.86 -14.30 -0.71
C GLU A 161 10.34 -14.18 -0.75
N LEU A 162 9.74 -13.93 -1.92
CA LEU A 162 8.27 -13.92 -2.08
C LEU A 162 7.65 -15.27 -1.72
N VAL A 163 8.25 -16.37 -2.20
CA VAL A 163 7.78 -17.72 -1.89
C VAL A 163 7.92 -17.99 -0.38
N LYS A 164 9.06 -17.67 0.22
CA LYS A 164 9.30 -17.84 1.66
C LYS A 164 8.30 -17.04 2.50
N ASN A 165 8.09 -15.76 2.18
CA ASN A 165 7.15 -14.89 2.87
C ASN A 165 5.71 -15.40 2.74
N SER A 166 5.32 -15.92 1.56
CA SER A 166 4.00 -16.53 1.36
C SER A 166 3.78 -17.78 2.23
N PHE A 167 4.82 -18.57 2.45
CA PHE A 167 4.77 -19.74 3.35
C PHE A 167 4.74 -19.34 4.82
N GLU A 168 5.55 -18.37 5.23
CA GLU A 168 5.55 -17.85 6.61
C GLU A 168 4.21 -17.20 6.99
N GLU A 169 3.60 -16.45 6.07
CA GLU A 169 2.29 -15.85 6.27
C GLU A 169 1.18 -16.91 6.41
N LYS A 170 1.26 -17.98 5.61
CA LYS A 170 0.34 -19.13 5.71
C LYS A 170 0.50 -19.89 7.03
N LEU A 171 1.73 -20.04 7.53
CA LEU A 171 2.02 -20.65 8.83
C LEU A 171 1.46 -19.81 9.99
N LYS A 172 1.75 -18.50 10.02
CA LYS A 172 1.22 -17.59 11.04
C LYS A 172 -0.31 -17.58 11.08
N ARG A 173 -0.97 -17.63 9.92
CA ARG A 173 -2.43 -17.69 9.86
C ARG A 173 -2.98 -18.96 10.52
N ASN A 174 -2.34 -20.10 10.28
CA ASN A 174 -2.76 -21.36 10.90
C ASN A 174 -2.56 -21.33 12.42
N ASP A 175 -1.45 -20.78 12.90
CA ASP A 175 -1.18 -20.67 14.34
C ASP A 175 -2.22 -19.79 15.04
N VAL A 176 -2.55 -18.62 14.47
CA VAL A 176 -3.56 -17.70 15.03
C VAL A 176 -4.94 -18.38 15.11
N VAL A 177 -5.33 -19.15 14.09
CA VAL A 177 -6.61 -19.89 14.09
C VAL A 177 -6.62 -20.97 15.18
N ILE A 178 -5.52 -21.70 15.35
CA ILE A 178 -5.38 -22.73 16.39
C ILE A 178 -5.47 -22.11 17.78
N TYR A 179 -4.77 -21.00 18.03
CA TYR A 179 -4.83 -20.29 19.32
C TYR A 179 -6.24 -19.77 19.61
N PHE A 180 -6.93 -19.23 18.61
CA PHE A 180 -8.30 -18.75 18.76
C PHE A 180 -9.29 -19.86 19.11
N LEU A 181 -9.23 -21.00 18.41
CA LEU A 181 -10.07 -22.17 18.71
C LEU A 181 -9.77 -22.78 20.08
N SER A 182 -8.51 -22.78 20.49
CA SER A 182 -8.09 -23.23 21.83
C SER A 182 -8.67 -22.32 22.94
N ALA A 183 -8.57 -20.99 22.76
CA ALA A 183 -9.11 -20.02 23.71
C ALA A 183 -10.64 -20.13 23.85
N LEU A 184 -11.37 -20.32 22.74
CA LEU A 184 -12.82 -20.50 22.74
C LEU A 184 -13.25 -21.72 23.56
N ASN A 185 -12.53 -22.85 23.40
CA ASN A 185 -12.79 -24.07 24.17
C ASN A 185 -12.54 -23.86 25.67
N PHE A 186 -11.47 -23.14 26.03
CA PHE A 186 -11.15 -22.86 27.43
C PHE A 186 -12.23 -21.99 28.10
N ILE A 187 -12.74 -20.99 27.39
CA ILE A 187 -13.84 -20.14 27.86
C ILE A 187 -15.11 -20.98 28.07
N LEU A 188 -15.45 -21.84 27.10
CA LEU A 188 -16.63 -22.71 27.19
C LEU A 188 -16.53 -23.65 28.40
N PHE A 189 -15.36 -24.24 28.62
CA PHE A 189 -15.10 -25.08 29.79
C PHE A 189 -15.30 -24.31 31.10
N PHE A 190 -14.78 -23.09 31.19
CA PHE A 190 -14.93 -22.25 32.38
C PHE A 190 -16.41 -21.91 32.67
N ILE A 191 -17.19 -21.64 31.62
CA ILE A 191 -18.63 -21.41 31.73
C ILE A 191 -19.35 -22.65 32.28
N ILE A 192 -19.04 -23.85 31.76
CA ILE A 192 -19.62 -25.11 32.21
C ILE A 192 -19.30 -25.35 33.70
N VAL A 193 -18.06 -25.13 34.11
CA VAL A 193 -17.63 -25.25 35.51
C VAL A 193 -18.40 -24.28 36.41
N LEU A 194 -18.55 -23.01 35.99
CA LEU A 194 -19.31 -22.01 36.74
C LEU A 194 -20.80 -22.38 36.85
N LEU A 195 -21.41 -22.91 35.78
CA LEU A 195 -22.78 -23.40 35.79
C LEU A 195 -22.95 -24.59 36.74
N PHE A 196 -22.01 -25.54 36.72
CA PHE A 196 -21.98 -26.67 37.63
C PHE A 196 -21.91 -26.24 39.11
N PHE A 197 -21.02 -25.29 39.43
CA PHE A 197 -20.94 -24.74 40.79
C PHE A 197 -22.19 -23.96 41.19
N ARG A 198 -22.84 -23.25 40.27
CA ARG A 198 -24.12 -22.57 40.53
C ARG A 198 -25.25 -23.57 40.79
N ALA A 199 -25.37 -24.63 39.99
CA ALA A 199 -26.37 -25.68 40.17
C ALA A 199 -26.17 -26.40 41.52
N LYS A 200 -24.92 -26.71 41.89
CA LYS A 200 -24.60 -27.32 43.19
C LYS A 200 -24.97 -26.43 44.38
N ARG A 201 -24.77 -25.11 44.30
CA ARG A 201 -25.18 -24.17 45.35
C ARG A 201 -26.70 -24.03 45.46
N ALA A 202 -27.41 -24.02 44.33
CA ALA A 202 -28.87 -23.96 44.31
C ALA A 202 -29.50 -25.21 44.95
N PHE A 203 -28.92 -26.39 44.73
CA PHE A 203 -29.40 -27.64 45.33
C PHE A 203 -29.17 -27.68 46.84
N LYS A 204 -28.04 -27.15 47.34
CA LYS A 204 -27.73 -27.10 48.79
C LYS A 204 -28.55 -26.04 49.57
N SER A 205 -29.29 -25.16 48.90
CA SER A 205 -30.09 -24.11 49.53
C SER A 205 -31.55 -24.52 49.81
N ASN A 206 -31.96 -25.72 49.37
CA ASN A 206 -33.34 -26.22 49.47
C ASN A 206 -33.48 -27.42 50.44
N ASP A 207 -32.44 -27.73 51.21
CA ASP A 207 -32.47 -28.59 52.41
C ASP A 207 -32.24 -27.70 53.65
#